data_AF-Q17MH4-F1
#
_entry.id   AF-Q17MH4-F1
#
_cell.length_a   1.000
_cell.length_b   1.000
_cell.length_c   1.000
_cell.angle_alpha   90.00
_cell.angle_beta   90.00
_cell.angle_gamma   90.00
#
_symmetry.space_group_name_H-M   'P 1'
#
loop_
_entity.id
_entity.type
_entity.pdbx_description
1 polymer ?
#
loop_
_entity_poly.entity_id
_entity_poly.type
_entity_poly.pdbx_seq_one_letter_code
_entity_poly.pdbx_strand_id
1 'polypeptide(L)'
;MERRNSLTVLILMLAALRVVHPQAVGTDCNGKTFICLDDLRYQVCWESSSGQTATTDLGVFECDSNQYCSNEDQSACSSTTTTTTQASTTTFSTTTTEESSTVTSTQSTTTDPTSTDPTTDSTSTTSSTTESSFYCRKTGRFPHDSDCHKYYLCIVLPFGNYETAETCLFGWVFDPVSQRCTADQSKCQLQPQSFTCTSVGRFPDPSDSTRYFWCRWNASSSRYELMKMTCSFGFPFDANRGRCSGLLGFIGL
;
A
#
# COMPACT_ATOMS: atom_id res chain seq x y z
N MET A 1 28.84 15.70 -53.41
CA MET A 1 28.84 15.02 -52.10
C MET A 1 27.79 15.69 -51.23
N GLU A 2 27.16 14.93 -50.32
CA GLU A 2 26.31 15.42 -49.22
C GLU A 2 24.85 15.86 -49.46
N ARG A 3 23.99 15.03 -50.09
CA ARG A 3 22.52 15.09 -49.84
C ARG A 3 21.85 13.72 -49.88
N ARG A 4 22.47 12.74 -49.24
CA ARG A 4 21.91 11.38 -49.16
C ARG A 4 22.17 10.77 -47.78
N ASN A 5 21.93 11.54 -46.71
CA ASN A 5 22.11 11.04 -45.34
C ASN A 5 21.09 11.55 -44.32
N SER A 6 20.09 12.33 -44.73
CA SER A 6 19.06 12.85 -43.78
C SER A 6 17.80 11.98 -43.76
N LEU A 7 17.40 11.37 -44.89
CA LEU A 7 16.23 10.46 -44.91
C LEU A 7 16.52 9.10 -44.25
N THR A 8 17.75 8.57 -44.37
CA THR A 8 18.14 7.30 -43.74
C THR A 8 18.19 7.39 -42.22
N VAL A 9 18.55 8.56 -41.66
CA VAL A 9 18.50 8.82 -40.22
C VAL A 9 17.04 8.93 -39.73
N LEU A 10 16.13 9.48 -40.54
CA LEU A 10 14.72 9.58 -40.19
C LEU A 10 14.01 8.20 -40.18
N ILE A 11 14.43 7.29 -41.06
CA ILE A 11 13.87 5.92 -41.15
C ILE A 11 14.38 5.03 -40.00
N LEU A 12 15.62 5.24 -39.53
CA LEU A 12 16.15 4.52 -38.36
C LEU A 12 15.56 5.02 -37.03
N MET A 13 15.06 6.26 -36.97
CA MET A 13 14.38 6.79 -35.77
C MET A 13 12.92 6.32 -35.61
N LEU A 14 12.34 5.68 -36.63
CA LEU A 14 10.99 5.08 -36.56
C LEU A 14 10.98 3.61 -36.12
N ALA A 15 12.15 2.96 -36.02
CA ALA A 15 12.27 1.55 -35.61
C ALA A 15 12.55 1.36 -34.10
N ALA A 16 12.41 2.41 -33.29
CA ALA A 16 12.49 2.35 -31.83
C ALA A 16 11.12 2.55 -31.14
N LEU A 17 10.01 2.43 -31.90
CA LEU A 17 8.74 2.09 -31.29
C LEU A 17 8.91 0.67 -30.76
N ARG A 18 9.25 0.55 -29.47
CA ARG A 18 8.97 -0.64 -28.68
C ARG A 18 7.55 -1.04 -29.07
N VAL A 19 7.40 -2.19 -29.73
CA VAL A 19 6.08 -2.83 -29.86
C VAL A 19 5.68 -3.10 -28.42
N VAL A 20 4.95 -2.15 -27.84
CA VAL A 20 4.20 -2.35 -26.61
C VAL A 20 3.21 -3.41 -27.02
N HIS A 21 3.56 -4.67 -26.75
CA HIS A 21 2.60 -5.75 -26.85
C HIS A 21 1.47 -5.33 -25.92
N PRO A 22 0.25 -5.10 -26.45
CA PRO A 22 -0.87 -4.75 -25.60
C PRO A 22 -0.97 -5.85 -24.55
N GLN A 23 -1.07 -5.45 -23.28
CA GLN A 23 -1.38 -6.37 -22.19
C GLN A 23 -2.53 -7.25 -22.69
N ALA A 24 -2.34 -8.57 -22.73
CA ALA A 24 -3.29 -9.49 -23.34
C ALA A 24 -4.50 -9.70 -22.42
N VAL A 25 -5.15 -8.63 -21.98
CA VAL A 25 -6.31 -8.63 -21.07
C VAL A 25 -7.42 -9.48 -21.68
N GLY A 26 -7.98 -10.39 -20.87
CA GLY A 26 -9.07 -11.27 -21.32
C GLY A 26 -8.63 -12.53 -22.07
N THR A 27 -7.35 -12.92 -21.99
CA THR A 27 -6.87 -14.20 -22.51
C THR A 27 -7.32 -15.32 -21.58
N ASP A 28 -7.96 -16.37 -22.10
CA ASP A 28 -8.40 -17.53 -21.32
C ASP A 28 -7.20 -18.32 -20.79
N CYS A 29 -7.18 -18.52 -19.47
CA CYS A 29 -6.12 -19.23 -18.77
C CYS A 29 -6.38 -20.74 -18.56
N ASN A 30 -7.49 -21.29 -19.08
CA ASN A 30 -7.81 -22.72 -18.99
C ASN A 30 -7.75 -23.30 -17.56
N GLY A 31 -8.21 -22.54 -16.56
CA GLY A 31 -8.22 -22.92 -15.15
C GLY A 31 -6.90 -22.66 -14.41
N LYS A 32 -5.90 -22.06 -15.06
CA LYS A 32 -4.62 -21.70 -14.42
C LYS A 32 -4.68 -20.31 -13.77
N THR A 33 -3.88 -20.11 -12.73
CA THR A 33 -3.74 -18.84 -12.00
C THR A 33 -2.75 -17.87 -12.65
N PHE A 34 -2.01 -18.32 -13.66
CA PHE A 34 -1.09 -17.52 -14.46
C PHE A 34 -0.90 -18.11 -15.86
N ILE A 35 -0.39 -17.30 -16.79
CA ILE A 35 0.16 -17.76 -18.07
C ILE A 35 1.53 -17.14 -18.29
N CYS A 36 2.47 -17.92 -18.83
CA CYS A 36 3.75 -17.40 -19.30
C CYS A 36 3.60 -16.71 -20.67
N LEU A 37 4.13 -15.49 -20.77
CA LEU A 37 4.29 -14.78 -22.04
C LEU A 37 5.61 -15.15 -22.72
N ASP A 38 6.65 -15.39 -21.92
CA ASP A 38 7.95 -15.95 -22.29
C ASP A 38 8.65 -16.55 -21.06
N ASP A 39 9.91 -16.95 -21.20
CA ASP A 39 10.69 -17.60 -20.14
C ASP A 39 10.89 -16.73 -18.88
N LEU A 40 10.68 -15.41 -18.95
CA LEU A 40 10.93 -14.49 -17.82
C LEU A 40 9.69 -13.68 -17.43
N ARG A 41 8.65 -13.68 -18.26
CA ARG A 41 7.47 -12.82 -18.08
C ARG A 41 6.18 -13.62 -18.03
N TYR A 42 5.33 -13.28 -17.07
CA TYR A 42 4.03 -13.91 -16.88
C TYR A 42 2.93 -12.88 -16.60
N GLN A 43 1.68 -13.31 -16.82
CA GLN A 43 0.49 -12.57 -16.41
C GLN A 43 -0.33 -13.40 -15.43
N VAL A 44 -0.93 -12.72 -14.46
CA VAL A 44 -1.83 -13.34 -13.48
C VAL A 44 -3.24 -13.44 -14.04
N CYS A 45 -3.87 -14.58 -13.74
CA CYS A 45 -5.23 -14.88 -14.13
C CYS A 45 -6.16 -14.69 -12.95
N TRP A 46 -7.35 -14.15 -13.22
CA TRP A 46 -8.43 -14.04 -12.26
C TRP A 46 -9.54 -15.03 -12.61
N GLU A 47 -10.07 -15.70 -11.59
CA GLU A 47 -11.22 -16.57 -11.73
C GLU A 47 -12.52 -15.78 -11.52
N SER A 48 -13.39 -15.79 -12.53
CA SER A 48 -14.73 -15.22 -12.43
C SER A 48 -15.64 -16.09 -11.56
N SER A 49 -16.74 -15.52 -11.07
CA SER A 49 -17.77 -16.27 -10.32
C SER A 49 -18.41 -17.42 -11.12
N SER A 50 -18.19 -17.46 -12.44
CA SER A 50 -18.60 -18.54 -13.35
C SER A 50 -17.54 -19.63 -13.56
N GLY A 51 -16.39 -19.58 -12.88
CA GLY A 51 -15.29 -20.55 -13.00
C GLY A 51 -14.45 -20.40 -14.28
N GLN A 52 -14.64 -19.32 -15.04
CA GLN A 52 -13.78 -18.99 -16.18
C GLN A 52 -12.59 -18.17 -15.68
N THR A 53 -11.39 -18.57 -16.08
CA THR A 53 -10.14 -17.87 -15.74
C THR A 53 -9.67 -17.02 -16.90
N ALA A 54 -9.37 -15.74 -16.68
CA ALA A 54 -8.80 -14.88 -17.70
C ALA A 54 -7.73 -13.93 -17.15
N THR A 55 -6.80 -13.51 -17.99
CA THR A 55 -5.77 -12.51 -17.63
C THR A 55 -6.39 -11.15 -17.30
N THR A 56 -5.86 -10.50 -16.26
CA THR A 56 -6.31 -9.18 -15.78
C THR A 56 -5.53 -8.01 -16.41
N ASP A 57 -5.92 -6.77 -16.12
CA ASP A 57 -5.18 -5.56 -16.51
C ASP A 57 -3.94 -5.30 -15.63
N LEU A 58 -3.71 -6.15 -14.62
CA LEU A 58 -2.48 -6.17 -13.86
C LEU A 58 -1.33 -6.40 -14.84
N GLY A 59 -0.36 -5.47 -14.83
CA GLY A 59 0.75 -5.47 -15.78
C GLY A 59 1.53 -6.78 -15.79
N VAL A 60 2.30 -7.01 -16.86
CA VAL A 60 3.23 -8.14 -16.96
C VAL A 60 4.21 -8.14 -15.78
N PHE A 61 4.33 -9.29 -15.11
CA PHE A 61 5.28 -9.53 -14.03
C PHE A 61 6.51 -10.24 -14.57
N GLU A 62 7.68 -9.93 -14.00
CA GLU A 62 8.97 -10.55 -14.34
C GLU A 62 9.40 -11.50 -13.21
N CYS A 63 9.98 -12.64 -13.58
CA CYS A 63 10.63 -13.56 -12.65
C CYS A 63 11.98 -13.01 -12.20
N ASP A 64 12.40 -13.39 -10.98
CA ASP A 64 13.70 -13.01 -10.43
C ASP A 64 14.87 -13.65 -11.19
N SER A 65 16.07 -13.08 -11.03
CA SER A 65 17.30 -13.62 -11.65
C SER A 65 17.54 -15.07 -11.19
N ASN A 66 17.48 -16.02 -12.13
CA ASN A 66 17.58 -17.49 -11.98
C ASN A 66 16.27 -18.27 -11.84
N GLN A 67 15.13 -17.65 -12.11
CA GLN A 67 13.85 -18.34 -12.29
C GLN A 67 13.38 -18.23 -13.73
N TYR A 68 12.61 -19.21 -14.19
CA TYR A 68 11.93 -19.17 -15.47
C TYR A 68 10.45 -19.45 -15.28
N CYS A 69 9.64 -18.93 -16.21
CA CYS A 69 8.22 -19.21 -16.23
C CYS A 69 7.93 -20.51 -16.97
N SER A 70 7.14 -21.39 -16.34
CA SER A 70 6.60 -22.58 -16.98
C SER A 70 5.12 -22.73 -16.66
N ASN A 71 4.31 -22.96 -17.70
CA ASN A 71 2.88 -23.21 -17.54
C ASN A 71 2.57 -24.58 -16.89
N GLU A 72 3.58 -25.42 -16.65
CA GLU A 72 3.43 -26.74 -16.03
C GLU A 72 3.62 -26.71 -14.50
N ASP A 73 4.25 -25.66 -13.98
CA ASP A 73 4.61 -25.57 -12.57
C ASP A 73 3.46 -25.08 -11.68
N GLN A 74 3.53 -25.39 -10.38
CA GLN A 74 2.56 -24.92 -9.39
C GLN A 74 2.66 -23.41 -9.12
N SER A 75 3.80 -22.80 -9.44
CA SER A 75 4.05 -21.37 -9.30
C SER A 75 4.52 -20.77 -10.63
N ALA A 76 4.19 -19.50 -10.86
CA ALA A 76 4.51 -18.82 -12.11
C ALA A 76 6.00 -18.77 -12.43
N CYS A 77 6.83 -18.61 -11.40
CA CYS A 77 8.28 -18.64 -11.52
C CYS A 77 8.82 -19.85 -10.74
N SER A 78 9.64 -20.66 -11.41
CA SER A 78 10.29 -21.82 -10.82
C SER A 78 11.78 -21.77 -11.14
N SER A 79 12.62 -22.15 -10.18
CA SER A 79 14.04 -22.39 -10.44
C SER A 79 14.22 -23.85 -10.82
N THR A 80 15.09 -24.15 -11.79
CA THR A 80 15.47 -25.53 -12.09
C THR A 80 16.32 -26.07 -10.94
N THR A 81 15.69 -26.47 -9.84
CA THR A 81 16.34 -27.32 -8.85
C THR A 81 16.10 -28.74 -9.33
N THR A 82 17.08 -29.31 -10.03
CA THR A 82 17.10 -30.74 -10.32
C THR A 82 16.85 -31.46 -9.00
N THR A 83 15.68 -32.08 -8.89
CA THR A 83 15.31 -32.87 -7.72
C THR A 83 16.19 -34.11 -7.72
N THR A 84 17.38 -34.00 -7.13
CA THR A 84 18.21 -35.15 -6.81
C THR A 84 17.97 -35.48 -5.35
N THR A 85 17.03 -36.38 -5.12
CA THR A 85 16.92 -37.16 -3.90
C THR A 85 18.22 -37.91 -3.66
N GLN A 86 19.05 -37.49 -2.71
CA GLN A 86 19.93 -38.42 -1.99
C GLN A 86 20.44 -37.89 -0.64
N ALA A 87 20.60 -38.84 0.26
CA ALA A 87 20.72 -38.71 1.70
C ALA A 87 22.08 -38.19 2.22
N SER A 88 22.00 -37.54 3.38
CA SER A 88 22.95 -37.48 4.50
C SER A 88 24.44 -37.72 4.25
N THR A 89 25.30 -36.71 4.49
CA THR A 89 26.25 -36.74 5.62
C THR A 89 26.90 -35.38 5.93
N THR A 90 27.08 -35.20 7.24
CA THR A 90 27.75 -34.19 8.07
C THR A 90 29.11 -33.69 7.56
N THR A 91 29.41 -32.37 7.68
CA THR A 91 30.44 -31.79 8.61
C THR A 91 30.74 -30.30 8.31
N PHE A 92 30.84 -29.56 9.42
CA PHE A 92 31.21 -28.15 9.66
C PHE A 92 32.30 -27.50 8.79
N SER A 93 32.15 -26.19 8.47
CA SER A 93 32.83 -25.07 9.17
C SER A 93 32.48 -23.69 8.57
N THR A 94 32.10 -22.78 9.49
CA THR A 94 32.30 -21.30 9.61
C THR A 94 33.16 -20.60 8.52
N THR A 95 32.98 -19.34 8.08
CA THR A 95 32.66 -18.10 8.81
C THR A 95 32.61 -16.89 7.82
N THR A 96 31.79 -15.86 8.10
CA THR A 96 31.95 -14.39 7.76
C THR A 96 31.90 -13.94 6.28
N THR A 97 31.43 -12.76 5.82
CA THR A 97 30.93 -11.45 6.35
C THR A 97 30.22 -10.71 5.19
N GLU A 98 29.20 -9.89 5.50
CA GLU A 98 28.67 -8.63 4.87
C GLU A 98 28.67 -8.45 3.33
N GLU A 99 27.78 -7.71 2.67
CA GLU A 99 26.88 -6.60 3.03
C GLU A 99 25.90 -6.37 1.87
N SER A 100 24.75 -5.74 2.16
CA SER A 100 24.10 -4.68 1.35
C SER A 100 23.58 -5.00 -0.07
N SER A 101 22.43 -4.53 -0.56
CA SER A 101 21.39 -3.64 -0.05
C SER A 101 20.13 -3.89 -0.91
N THR A 102 18.93 -3.78 -0.30
CA THR A 102 17.79 -2.92 -0.74
C THR A 102 17.24 -3.05 -2.18
N VAL A 103 15.94 -2.98 -2.48
CA VAL A 103 14.71 -2.62 -1.76
C VAL A 103 13.55 -2.74 -2.76
N THR A 104 12.36 -3.01 -2.21
CA THR A 104 11.07 -2.38 -2.56
C THR A 104 10.40 -2.85 -3.86
N SER A 105 9.35 -3.69 -3.74
CA SER A 105 7.94 -3.29 -3.61
C SER A 105 7.40 -2.74 -4.96
N THR A 106 6.23 -3.12 -5.49
CA THR A 106 4.97 -2.89 -4.77
C THR A 106 3.66 -3.00 -5.59
N GLN A 107 2.55 -3.41 -4.92
CA GLN A 107 1.10 -3.03 -5.02
C GLN A 107 0.56 -2.45 -6.34
N SER A 108 -0.67 -2.75 -6.76
CA SER A 108 -1.91 -2.32 -6.07
C SER A 108 -3.19 -2.89 -6.72
N THR A 109 -4.18 -3.24 -5.87
CA THR A 109 -5.64 -2.90 -5.97
C THR A 109 -6.46 -3.35 -7.19
N THR A 110 -7.67 -3.93 -7.04
CA THR A 110 -8.91 -3.12 -6.86
C THR A 110 -10.18 -4.02 -6.77
N THR A 111 -10.98 -3.79 -5.72
CA THR A 111 -12.46 -3.83 -5.50
C THR A 111 -13.42 -4.90 -6.09
N ASP A 112 -14.20 -5.51 -5.17
CA ASP A 112 -15.69 -5.60 -5.02
C ASP A 112 -16.58 -6.09 -6.21
N PRO A 113 -17.67 -6.90 -6.04
CA PRO A 113 -18.70 -6.74 -5.00
C PRO A 113 -19.38 -8.00 -4.39
N THR A 114 -19.95 -7.78 -3.19
CA THR A 114 -21.28 -8.23 -2.71
C THR A 114 -21.82 -9.61 -3.12
N SER A 115 -21.95 -10.52 -2.15
CA SER A 115 -23.14 -11.40 -2.03
C SER A 115 -23.30 -11.96 -0.61
N THR A 116 -24.56 -11.98 -0.20
CA THR A 116 -25.19 -12.31 1.08
C THR A 116 -25.16 -13.79 1.48
N ASP A 117 -25.01 -14.01 2.80
CA ASP A 117 -25.62 -15.07 3.66
C ASP A 117 -24.98 -16.49 3.67
N PRO A 118 -25.22 -17.34 4.70
CA PRO A 118 -25.24 -17.13 6.17
C PRO A 118 -24.24 -18.02 6.96
N THR A 119 -24.09 -17.68 8.24
CA THR A 119 -23.79 -18.56 9.40
C THR A 119 -22.50 -19.38 9.37
N THR A 120 -21.56 -19.04 10.26
CA THR A 120 -21.03 -20.02 11.22
C THR A 120 -20.50 -19.31 12.47
N ASP A 121 -21.05 -19.75 13.59
CA ASP A 121 -20.68 -19.46 14.96
C ASP A 121 -19.22 -19.83 15.24
N SER A 122 -18.43 -18.86 15.71
CA SER A 122 -17.16 -19.11 16.41
C SER A 122 -16.72 -17.85 17.14
N THR A 123 -17.13 -17.79 18.40
CA THR A 123 -16.45 -17.18 19.54
C THR A 123 -14.95 -16.93 19.31
N SER A 124 -14.50 -15.67 19.31
CA SER A 124 -13.39 -15.28 20.19
C SER A 124 -13.10 -13.77 20.22
N THR A 125 -12.98 -13.31 21.46
CA THR A 125 -12.09 -12.25 21.95
C THR A 125 -12.41 -10.81 21.57
N THR A 126 -13.30 -10.22 22.37
CA THR A 126 -13.31 -8.81 22.74
C THR A 126 -11.89 -8.31 23.01
N SER A 127 -11.27 -7.70 22.01
CA SER A 127 -10.06 -6.91 22.20
C SER A 127 -10.51 -5.46 22.31
N SER A 128 -10.65 -5.04 23.56
CA SER A 128 -10.79 -3.64 23.95
C SER A 128 -9.76 -2.80 23.21
N THR A 129 -10.21 -1.98 22.27
CA THR A 129 -9.34 -1.01 21.61
C THR A 129 -9.74 0.35 22.14
N THR A 130 -8.86 0.90 22.98
CA THR A 130 -8.87 2.30 23.39
C THR A 130 -9.17 3.17 22.17
N GLU A 131 -10.24 3.95 22.24
CA GLU A 131 -10.65 4.86 21.17
C GLU A 131 -9.51 5.86 20.87
N SER A 132 -8.74 5.58 19.82
CA SER A 132 -7.89 6.54 19.17
C SER A 132 -8.79 7.52 18.41
N SER A 133 -8.63 8.83 18.64
CA SER A 133 -9.40 9.88 17.97
C SER A 133 -8.92 10.15 16.54
N PHE A 134 -8.45 9.12 15.84
CA PHE A 134 -8.03 9.22 14.46
C PHE A 134 -9.23 9.53 13.55
N TYR A 135 -8.99 10.29 12.48
CA TYR A 135 -10.04 10.67 11.52
C TYR A 135 -9.47 10.78 10.12
N CYS A 136 -10.09 10.05 9.19
CA CYS A 136 -9.74 10.06 7.77
C CYS A 136 -9.97 11.41 7.08
N ARG A 137 -8.88 12.09 6.71
CA ARG A 137 -8.93 13.38 5.95
C ARG A 137 -9.02 13.21 4.45
N LYS A 138 -8.46 12.12 3.93
CA LYS A 138 -8.40 11.77 2.50
C LYS A 138 -8.30 10.26 2.37
N THR A 139 -8.65 9.75 1.21
CA THR A 139 -8.42 8.34 0.88
C THR A 139 -6.92 8.04 0.90
N GLY A 140 -6.52 6.96 1.59
CA GLY A 140 -5.11 6.61 1.77
C GLY A 140 -4.85 5.71 2.97
N ARG A 141 -3.57 5.47 3.28
CA ARG A 141 -3.13 4.66 4.42
C ARG A 141 -2.36 5.53 5.41
N PHE A 142 -2.65 5.44 6.70
CA PHE A 142 -2.06 6.35 7.68
C PHE A 142 -1.46 5.56 8.85
N PRO A 143 -0.35 6.03 9.43
CA PRO A 143 0.27 5.34 10.55
C PRO A 143 -0.69 5.30 11.73
N HIS A 144 -0.76 4.15 12.42
CA HIS A 144 -1.46 4.07 13.68
C HIS A 144 -0.66 4.78 14.77
N ASP A 145 -1.37 5.39 15.72
CA ASP A 145 -0.82 6.34 16.69
C ASP A 145 0.02 5.68 17.80
N SER A 146 -0.34 4.44 18.14
CA SER A 146 0.17 3.71 19.29
C SER A 146 0.82 2.37 18.92
N ASP A 147 0.71 1.94 17.66
CA ASP A 147 1.16 0.63 17.19
C ASP A 147 1.74 0.77 15.77
N CYS A 148 3.07 0.65 15.64
CA CYS A 148 3.75 0.86 14.36
C CYS A 148 3.53 -0.29 13.37
N HIS A 149 3.05 -1.43 13.87
CA HIS A 149 2.68 -2.59 13.05
C HIS A 149 1.24 -2.48 12.53
N LYS A 150 0.53 -1.39 12.86
CA LYS A 150 -0.82 -1.10 12.38
C LYS A 150 -0.85 0.19 11.56
N TYR A 151 -1.87 0.28 10.71
CA TYR A 151 -2.17 1.47 9.93
C TYR A 151 -3.67 1.63 9.75
N TYR A 152 -4.13 2.87 9.63
CA TYR A 152 -5.50 3.18 9.27
C TYR A 152 -5.68 3.17 7.76
N LEU A 153 -6.63 2.41 7.25
CA LEU A 153 -7.11 2.49 5.88
C LEU A 153 -8.32 3.42 5.83
N CYS A 154 -8.17 4.50 5.08
CA CYS A 154 -9.17 5.53 4.91
C CYS A 154 -9.73 5.51 3.49
N ILE A 155 -11.06 5.48 3.39
CA ILE A 155 -11.78 5.65 2.12
C ILE A 155 -12.83 6.75 2.34
N VAL A 156 -12.63 7.89 1.68
CA VAL A 156 -13.59 9.00 1.71
C VAL A 156 -14.68 8.73 0.69
N LEU A 157 -15.91 8.51 1.14
CA LEU A 157 -17.09 8.30 0.29
C LEU A 157 -18.04 9.51 0.43
N PRO A 158 -18.87 9.80 -0.60
CA PRO A 158 -19.79 10.94 -0.57
C PRO A 158 -20.83 10.90 0.56
N PHE A 159 -21.07 9.73 1.18
CA PHE A 159 -22.05 9.53 2.25
C PHE A 159 -21.44 9.20 3.61
N GLY A 160 -20.11 9.32 3.76
CA GLY A 160 -19.39 9.02 5.00
C GLY A 160 -18.00 8.46 4.71
N ASN A 161 -17.11 8.51 5.69
CA ASN A 161 -15.77 7.93 5.55
C ASN A 161 -15.77 6.50 6.10
N TYR A 162 -15.13 5.59 5.39
CA TYR A 162 -14.79 4.27 5.90
C TYR A 162 -13.38 4.32 6.48
N GLU A 163 -13.26 3.92 7.75
CA GLU A 163 -12.03 3.93 8.53
C GLU A 163 -11.89 2.56 9.21
N THR A 164 -10.77 1.87 8.96
CA THR A 164 -10.42 0.60 9.62
C THR A 164 -8.95 0.60 9.99
N ALA A 165 -8.60 -0.01 11.13
CA ALA A 165 -7.22 -0.23 11.55
C ALA A 165 -6.78 -1.63 11.14
N GLU A 166 -5.83 -1.71 10.21
CA GLU A 166 -5.28 -2.96 9.69
C GLU A 166 -3.89 -3.21 10.25
N THR A 167 -3.55 -4.49 10.43
CA THR A 167 -2.21 -4.89 10.87
C THR A 167 -1.36 -5.27 9.66
N CYS A 168 -0.13 -4.78 9.62
CA CYS A 168 0.87 -5.19 8.64
C CYS A 168 1.22 -6.68 8.82
N LEU A 169 1.26 -7.41 7.71
CA LEU A 169 1.59 -8.84 7.72
C LEU A 169 3.05 -9.05 8.16
N PHE A 170 3.33 -10.24 8.71
CA PHE A 170 4.67 -10.66 9.16
C PHE A 170 5.31 -9.76 10.22
N GLY A 171 4.51 -8.99 10.98
CA GLY A 171 5.03 -8.04 11.97
C GLY A 171 5.85 -6.93 11.31
N TRP A 172 5.53 -6.57 10.08
CA TRP A 172 6.15 -5.45 9.37
C TRP A 172 5.64 -4.11 9.90
N VAL A 173 6.40 -3.06 9.64
CA VAL A 173 6.11 -1.73 10.14
C VAL A 173 5.53 -0.88 9.03
N PHE A 174 4.51 -0.08 9.33
CA PHE A 174 3.97 0.86 8.36
C PHE A 174 4.87 2.08 8.20
N ASP A 175 5.35 2.32 6.97
CA ASP A 175 6.06 3.53 6.61
C ASP A 175 5.09 4.57 6.02
N PRO A 176 4.89 5.72 6.68
CA PRO A 176 3.97 6.76 6.22
C PRO A 176 4.44 7.46 4.93
N VAL A 177 5.74 7.43 4.61
CA VAL A 177 6.29 8.08 3.41
C VAL A 177 5.97 7.27 2.16
N SER A 178 6.22 5.96 2.22
CA SER A 178 5.87 5.03 1.14
C SER A 178 4.42 4.55 1.20
N GLN A 179 3.69 4.87 2.28
CA GLN A 179 2.30 4.48 2.55
C GLN A 179 2.10 2.96 2.66
N ARG A 180 3.13 2.23 3.08
CA ARG A 180 3.21 0.76 2.92
C ARG A 180 3.94 0.08 4.06
N CYS A 181 3.65 -1.20 4.26
CA CYS A 181 4.36 -2.02 5.24
C CYS A 181 5.76 -2.36 4.71
N THR A 182 6.77 -2.20 5.56
CA THR A 182 8.18 -2.50 5.29
C THR A 182 8.73 -3.43 6.36
N ALA A 183 9.66 -4.30 5.96
CA ALA A 183 10.41 -5.15 6.89
C ALA A 183 11.42 -4.34 7.74
N ASP A 184 11.71 -3.09 7.34
CA ASP A 184 12.61 -2.20 8.07
C ASP A 184 12.00 -1.75 9.41
N GLN A 185 12.34 -2.45 10.48
CA GLN A 185 11.87 -2.18 11.83
C GLN A 185 12.34 -0.84 12.38
N SER A 186 13.37 -0.20 11.79
CA SER A 186 13.82 1.13 12.22
C SER A 186 12.78 2.22 11.97
N LYS A 187 11.82 1.96 11.06
CA LYS A 187 10.64 2.82 10.85
C LYS A 187 9.64 2.74 11.99
N CYS A 188 9.77 1.76 12.90
CA CYS A 188 8.99 1.67 14.13
C CYS A 188 9.60 2.59 15.16
N GLN A 189 9.57 3.87 14.83
CA GLN A 189 9.73 4.92 15.81
C GLN A 189 8.30 5.32 16.14
N LEU A 190 7.78 4.77 17.24
CA LEU A 190 6.63 5.35 17.97
C LEU A 190 7.06 6.70 18.60
N GLN A 191 7.71 7.53 17.79
CA GLN A 191 7.87 8.95 18.01
C GLN A 191 6.50 9.54 17.65
N PRO A 192 5.94 10.47 18.44
CA PRO A 192 4.70 11.14 18.07
C PRO A 192 4.86 11.64 16.64
N GLN A 193 4.09 11.06 15.71
CA GLN A 193 4.11 11.40 14.29
C GLN A 193 4.12 12.92 14.20
N SER A 194 5.25 13.50 13.78
CA SER A 194 5.43 14.94 13.83
C SER A 194 4.50 15.55 12.79
N PHE A 195 3.32 15.96 13.24
CA PHE A 195 2.31 16.54 12.38
C PHE A 195 2.96 17.70 11.62
N THR A 196 2.88 17.67 10.29
CA THR A 196 3.44 18.71 9.42
C THR A 196 2.30 19.32 8.63
N CYS A 197 2.23 20.64 8.60
CA CYS A 197 1.21 21.36 7.87
C CYS A 197 1.47 21.28 6.36
N THR A 198 0.56 20.67 5.62
CA THR A 198 0.56 20.65 4.13
C THR A 198 -0.45 21.63 3.53
N SER A 199 -1.40 22.11 4.34
CA SER A 199 -2.43 23.06 3.96
C SER A 199 -2.82 23.94 5.15
N VAL A 200 -3.48 25.07 4.86
CA VAL A 200 -4.09 25.90 5.90
C VAL A 200 -5.31 25.20 6.49
N GLY A 201 -5.51 25.31 7.80
CA GLY A 201 -6.67 24.70 8.45
C GLY A 201 -6.46 24.36 9.92
N ARG A 202 -7.51 23.83 10.54
CA ARG A 202 -7.49 23.27 11.90
C ARG A 202 -7.67 21.76 11.81
N PHE A 203 -6.89 21.03 12.58
CA PHE A 203 -6.71 19.60 12.41
C PHE A 203 -6.70 18.90 13.77
N PRO A 204 -7.41 17.78 13.96
CA PRO A 204 -7.40 17.07 15.25
C PRO A 204 -5.99 16.56 15.59
N ASP A 205 -5.66 16.56 16.89
CA ASP A 205 -4.48 15.87 17.41
C ASP A 205 -4.82 14.37 17.58
N PRO A 206 -4.12 13.44 16.88
CA PRO A 206 -4.39 12.01 16.99
C PRO A 206 -4.19 11.45 18.41
N SER A 207 -3.31 12.09 19.19
CA SER A 207 -2.99 11.64 20.54
C SER A 207 -3.95 12.18 21.61
N ASP A 208 -4.79 13.15 21.28
CA ASP A 208 -5.68 13.81 22.25
C ASP A 208 -6.83 14.53 21.56
N SER A 209 -8.05 14.03 21.78
CA SER A 209 -9.27 14.57 21.21
C SER A 209 -9.58 16.01 21.64
N THR A 210 -8.99 16.51 22.72
CA THR A 210 -9.15 17.89 23.20
C THR A 210 -8.12 18.85 22.59
N ARG A 211 -7.17 18.36 21.81
CA ARG A 211 -6.13 19.16 21.16
C ARG A 211 -6.33 19.20 19.65
N TYR A 212 -5.87 20.30 19.05
CA TYR A 212 -5.88 20.49 17.60
C TYR A 212 -4.67 21.30 17.14
N PHE A 213 -4.22 21.01 15.93
CA PHE A 213 -3.20 21.79 15.24
C PHE A 213 -3.85 22.87 14.38
N TRP A 214 -3.34 24.09 14.44
CA TRP A 214 -3.75 25.19 13.58
C TRP A 214 -2.60 25.55 12.64
N CYS A 215 -2.79 25.23 11.36
CA CYS A 215 -1.83 25.50 10.30
C CYS A 215 -2.17 26.81 9.60
N ARG A 216 -1.17 27.68 9.48
CA ARG A 216 -1.30 28.96 8.78
C ARG A 216 -0.15 29.13 7.79
N TRP A 217 -0.46 29.69 6.63
CA TRP A 217 0.57 30.03 5.65
C TRP A 217 1.33 31.28 6.11
N ASN A 218 2.65 31.20 6.16
CA ASN A 218 3.51 32.34 6.42
C ASN A 218 4.21 32.74 5.11
N ALA A 219 3.80 33.88 4.56
CA ALA A 219 4.34 34.38 3.30
C ALA A 219 5.82 34.76 3.40
N SER A 220 6.26 35.27 4.55
CA SER A 220 7.64 35.71 4.78
C SER A 220 8.62 34.54 4.79
N SER A 221 8.22 33.40 5.36
CA SER A 221 9.04 32.18 5.35
C SER A 221 8.72 31.24 4.19
N SER A 222 7.68 31.53 3.38
CA SER A 222 7.17 30.66 2.30
C SER A 222 6.92 29.22 2.76
N ARG A 223 6.43 29.05 4.00
CA ARG A 223 6.18 27.74 4.63
C ARG A 223 4.92 27.81 5.47
N TYR A 224 4.32 26.64 5.74
CA TYR A 224 3.26 26.53 6.72
C TYR A 224 3.82 26.52 8.14
N GLU A 225 3.25 27.35 9.01
CA GLU A 225 3.51 27.40 10.44
C GLU A 225 2.47 26.55 11.17
N LEU A 226 2.94 25.70 12.09
CA LEU A 226 2.11 24.84 12.92
C LEU A 226 1.98 25.42 14.33
N MET A 227 0.75 25.65 14.77
CA MET A 227 0.45 26.02 16.16
C MET A 227 -0.30 24.86 16.84
N LYS A 228 0.09 24.50 18.06
CA LYS A 228 -0.65 23.51 18.88
C LYS A 228 -1.64 24.24 19.78
N MET A 229 -2.90 23.86 19.72
CA MET A 229 -3.98 24.46 20.48
C MET A 229 -4.71 23.40 21.29
N THR A 230 -5.27 23.80 22.42
CA THR A 230 -6.14 22.97 23.25
C THR A 230 -7.52 23.59 23.27
N CYS A 231 -8.55 22.77 23.09
CA CYS A 231 -9.94 23.18 23.24
C CYS A 231 -10.23 23.52 24.71
N SER A 232 -10.89 24.66 24.93
CA SER A 232 -11.30 25.07 26.27
C SER A 232 -12.26 24.05 26.90
N PHE A 233 -12.24 23.94 28.23
CA PHE A 233 -13.08 23.02 29.00
C PHE A 233 -12.92 21.53 28.63
N GLY A 234 -11.82 21.16 27.97
CA GLY A 234 -11.59 19.77 27.54
C GLY A 234 -12.59 19.30 26.49
N PHE A 235 -13.22 20.21 25.75
CA PHE A 235 -14.15 19.83 24.70
C PHE A 235 -13.43 19.12 23.55
N PRO A 236 -14.03 18.07 22.97
CA PRO A 236 -13.45 17.40 21.82
C PRO A 236 -13.45 18.33 20.59
N PHE A 237 -12.38 18.25 19.80
CA PHE A 237 -12.28 18.95 18.53
C PHE A 237 -13.05 18.20 17.44
N ASP A 238 -14.06 18.85 16.87
CA ASP A 238 -14.80 18.34 15.71
C ASP A 238 -14.08 18.72 14.42
N ALA A 239 -13.45 17.72 13.78
CA ALA A 239 -12.70 17.90 12.54
C ALA A 239 -13.58 18.26 11.34
N ASN A 240 -14.82 17.78 11.29
CA ASN A 240 -15.76 18.09 10.20
C ASN A 240 -16.15 19.57 10.23
N ARG A 241 -16.32 20.11 11.43
CA ARG A 241 -16.70 21.51 11.64
C ARG A 241 -15.51 22.45 11.84
N GLY A 242 -14.30 21.89 11.95
CA GLY A 242 -13.07 22.63 12.23
C GLY A 242 -13.09 23.40 13.56
N ARG A 243 -13.86 22.94 14.56
CA ARG A 243 -14.09 23.67 15.82
C ARG A 243 -14.26 22.74 17.02
N CYS A 244 -13.92 23.23 18.19
CA CYS A 244 -14.22 22.53 19.44
C CYS A 244 -15.74 22.44 19.63
N SER A 245 -16.26 21.24 19.88
CA SER A 245 -17.69 21.00 20.07
C SER A 245 -17.95 20.69 21.53
N GLY A 246 -18.54 21.64 22.26
CA GLY A 246 -19.12 21.35 23.56
C GLY A 246 -20.51 20.72 23.39
N LEU A 247 -20.85 19.76 24.26
CA LEU A 247 -22.20 19.22 24.42
C LEU A 247 -23.27 20.29 24.77
N LEU A 248 -22.86 21.56 24.92
CA LEU A 248 -23.72 22.72 25.13
C LEU A 248 -23.93 23.55 23.85
N GLY A 249 -24.14 22.88 22.72
CA GLY A 249 -24.71 23.49 21.51
C GLY A 249 -26.22 23.80 21.63
N PHE A 250 -26.79 23.74 22.83
CA PHE A 250 -28.21 23.98 23.12
C PHE A 250 -28.43 24.87 24.34
N ILE A 251 -27.74 26.01 24.45
CA ILE A 251 -28.35 27.13 25.19
C ILE A 251 -28.00 28.42 24.46
N GLY A 252 -28.82 28.74 23.45
CA GLY A 252 -29.07 30.14 23.15
C GLY A 252 -29.86 30.72 24.33
N LEU A 253 -29.27 31.71 24.99
CA LEU A 253 -29.93 32.69 25.84
C LEU A 253 -29.42 34.05 25.41
#